data_AF-J9YSN1-F1
#
_entry.id   AF-J9YSN1-F1
#
_cell.length_a   1.000
_cell.length_b   1.000
_cell.length_c   1.000
_cell.angle_alpha   90.00
_cell.angle_beta   90.00
_cell.angle_gamma   90.00
#
_symmetry.space_group_name_H-M   'P 1'
#
loop_
_entity.id
_entity.type
_entity.pdbx_description
1 polymer ?
#
loop_
_entity_poly.entity_id
_entity_poly.type
_entity_poly.pdbx_seq_one_letter_code
_entity_poly.pdbx_strand_id
1 'polypeptide(L)'
;MKIKIKLFLKKTNIIIDKDYFLEINISTKDKINNRLVTKEDIEYLIFDLKKLVKDNNSNFSITKIKIKSFRVDKKSYETFEEIPSGDTFSLEVMFEFVNNRTQIEVKNLLSKLEIDIGKYFSTKYLELNVLNEKLDECTAAAKSLYDYDQNEVFLISKNKEKKSFFEKLFHFFG
;
A
#
# COMPACT_ATOMS: atom_id res chain seq x y z
N MET A 1 32.04 34.70 11.20
CA MET A 1 31.70 33.28 11.41
C MET A 1 30.42 32.97 10.61
N LYS A 2 30.53 32.34 9.43
CA LYS A 2 29.35 31.98 8.61
C LYS A 2 28.79 30.66 9.14
N ILE A 3 27.60 30.68 9.73
CA ILE A 3 26.87 29.46 10.09
C ILE A 3 26.48 28.79 8.77
N LYS A 4 27.23 27.76 8.37
CA LYS A 4 26.93 26.92 7.21
C LYS A 4 25.90 25.88 7.70
N ILE A 5 24.61 26.20 7.57
CA ILE A 5 23.56 25.22 7.84
C ILE A 5 23.63 24.16 6.72
N LYS A 6 24.27 23.02 6.99
CA LYS A 6 24.39 21.87 6.09
C LYS A 6 23.15 20.95 6.19
N LEU A 7 21.95 21.52 6.20
CA LEU A 7 20.73 20.72 6.11
C LEU A 7 20.40 20.54 4.63
N PHE A 8 20.73 19.36 4.10
CA PHE A 8 20.35 18.96 2.75
C PHE A 8 19.12 18.07 2.84
N LEU A 9 18.07 18.44 2.10
CA LEU A 9 16.92 17.58 1.92
C LEU A 9 17.35 16.36 1.10
N LYS A 10 17.39 15.19 1.74
CA LYS A 10 17.77 13.95 1.06
C LYS A 10 16.57 13.16 0.55
N LYS A 11 15.43 13.30 1.21
CA LYS A 11 14.23 12.50 0.90
C LYS A 11 12.97 13.29 1.24
N THR A 12 11.97 13.18 0.38
CA THR A 12 10.66 13.80 0.59
C THR A 12 9.52 12.88 0.17
N ASN A 13 8.31 13.15 0.65
CA ASN A 13 7.08 12.57 0.12
C ASN A 13 6.42 13.55 -0.85
N ILE A 14 5.64 13.04 -1.80
CA ILE A 14 5.04 13.84 -2.86
C ILE A 14 3.52 13.76 -2.77
N ILE A 15 2.86 14.90 -2.84
CA ILE A 15 1.41 15.00 -2.99
C ILE A 15 1.14 15.33 -4.45
N ILE A 16 0.28 14.55 -5.10
CA ILE A 16 -0.10 14.72 -6.51
C ILE A 16 -1.62 14.67 -6.60
N ASP A 17 -2.16 15.39 -7.58
CA ASP A 17 -3.59 15.36 -7.88
C ASP A 17 -4.11 13.93 -8.09
N LYS A 18 -5.34 13.69 -7.62
CA LYS A 18 -6.05 12.42 -7.70
C LYS A 18 -6.18 11.86 -9.11
N ASP A 19 -6.17 12.71 -10.13
CA ASP A 19 -6.34 12.29 -11.54
C ASP A 19 -5.16 11.43 -12.04
N TYR A 20 -4.03 11.43 -11.33
CA TYR A 20 -2.89 10.55 -11.60
C TYR A 20 -2.96 9.20 -10.88
N PHE A 21 -4.03 8.97 -10.12
CA PHE A 21 -4.26 7.76 -9.36
C PHE A 21 -5.42 6.93 -9.91
N LEU A 22 -5.30 5.63 -9.72
CA LEU A 22 -6.36 4.66 -9.98
C LEU A 22 -6.71 3.98 -8.65
N GLU A 23 -8.02 3.85 -8.38
CA GLU A 23 -8.52 3.10 -7.24
C GLU A 23 -9.28 1.86 -7.74
N ILE A 24 -8.94 0.69 -7.19
CA ILE A 24 -9.60 -0.58 -7.49
C ILE A 24 -10.07 -1.18 -6.17
N ASN A 25 -11.38 -1.40 -6.05
CA ASN A 25 -11.97 -2.15 -4.96
C ASN A 25 -12.28 -3.57 -5.44
N ILE A 26 -11.77 -4.58 -4.75
CA ILE A 26 -11.93 -5.99 -5.11
C ILE A 26 -12.19 -6.83 -3.87
N SER A 27 -13.01 -7.86 -4.01
CA SER A 27 -13.33 -8.78 -2.93
C SER A 27 -12.99 -10.22 -3.30
N THR A 28 -12.61 -11.00 -2.30
CA THR A 28 -12.44 -12.45 -2.41
C THR A 28 -13.25 -13.16 -1.31
N LYS A 29 -13.64 -14.40 -1.56
CA LYS A 29 -14.41 -15.23 -0.63
C LYS A 29 -13.92 -16.66 -0.66
N ASP A 30 -13.67 -17.21 0.54
CA ASP A 30 -13.24 -18.58 0.76
C ASP A 30 -14.15 -19.32 1.75
N LYS A 31 -14.09 -20.65 1.68
CA LYS A 31 -14.65 -21.53 2.71
C LYS A 31 -13.62 -21.78 3.80
N ILE A 32 -14.02 -21.59 5.04
CA ILE A 32 -13.18 -21.77 6.23
C ILE A 32 -13.70 -22.89 7.15
N ASN A 33 -14.87 -23.46 6.87
CA ASN A 33 -15.40 -24.67 7.52
C ASN A 33 -15.35 -24.63 9.06
N ASN A 34 -15.80 -23.52 9.65
CA ASN A 34 -15.82 -23.23 11.09
C ASN A 34 -14.45 -23.12 11.78
N ARG A 35 -13.35 -23.05 11.02
CA ARG A 35 -12.04 -22.69 11.59
C ARG A 35 -11.95 -21.18 11.84
N LEU A 36 -11.06 -20.77 12.73
CA LEU A 36 -10.71 -19.36 12.90
C LEU A 36 -9.84 -18.89 11.72
N VAL A 37 -10.11 -17.68 11.24
CA VAL A 37 -9.28 -17.00 10.24
C VAL A 37 -8.02 -16.49 10.92
N THR A 38 -6.85 -16.78 10.35
CA THR A 38 -5.57 -16.30 10.86
C THR A 38 -5.07 -15.11 10.03
N LYS A 39 -4.01 -14.45 10.51
CA LYS A 39 -3.37 -13.37 9.76
C LYS A 39 -2.76 -13.88 8.46
N GLU A 40 -2.20 -15.09 8.47
CA GLU A 40 -1.61 -15.74 7.30
C GLU A 40 -2.65 -15.99 6.20
N ASP A 41 -3.90 -16.34 6.56
CA ASP A 41 -4.99 -16.46 5.58
C ASP A 41 -5.26 -15.13 4.87
N ILE A 42 -5.31 -14.04 5.65
CA ILE A 42 -5.56 -12.69 5.13
C ILE A 42 -4.39 -12.25 4.26
N GLU A 43 -3.15 -12.48 4.69
CA GLU A 43 -1.95 -12.18 3.91
C GLU A 43 -1.95 -12.94 2.56
N TYR A 44 -2.33 -14.21 2.57
CA TYR A 44 -2.46 -15.03 1.36
C TYR A 44 -3.50 -14.46 0.40
N LEU A 45 -4.70 -14.16 0.90
CA LEU A 45 -5.79 -13.58 0.11
C LEU A 45 -5.40 -12.21 -0.47
N ILE A 46 -4.77 -11.35 0.32
CA ILE A 46 -4.28 -10.04 -0.15
C ILE A 46 -3.17 -10.22 -1.19
N PHE A 47 -2.28 -11.20 -1.02
CA PHE A 47 -1.24 -11.49 -1.99
C PHE A 47 -1.81 -11.91 -3.35
N ASP A 48 -2.82 -12.78 -3.36
CA ASP A 48 -3.48 -13.22 -4.58
C ASP A 48 -4.23 -12.07 -5.26
N LEU A 49 -4.99 -11.29 -4.49
CA LEU A 49 -5.65 -10.08 -4.99
C LEU A 49 -4.64 -9.08 -5.56
N LYS A 50 -3.52 -8.85 -4.86
CA LYS A 50 -2.43 -7.97 -5.30
C LYS A 50 -1.83 -8.43 -6.62
N LYS A 51 -1.60 -9.73 -6.78
CA LYS A 51 -1.09 -10.31 -8.03
C LYS A 51 -2.08 -10.07 -9.16
N LEU A 52 -3.36 -10.39 -8.94
CA LEU A 52 -4.42 -10.19 -9.93
C LEU A 52 -4.52 -8.73 -10.38
N VAL A 53 -4.58 -7.77 -9.46
CA VAL A 53 -4.69 -6.35 -9.83
C VAL A 53 -3.42 -5.84 -10.50
N LYS A 54 -2.24 -6.29 -10.08
CA LYS A 54 -0.97 -5.87 -10.67
C LYS A 54 -0.79 -6.39 -12.10
N ASP A 55 -1.14 -7.65 -12.35
CA ASP A 55 -0.99 -8.29 -13.65
C ASP A 55 -1.89 -7.62 -14.71
N ASN A 56 -3.02 -7.05 -14.29
CA ASN A 56 -3.95 -6.33 -15.16
C ASN A 56 -3.72 -4.81 -15.25
N ASN A 57 -2.80 -4.25 -14.45
CA ASN A 57 -2.54 -2.81 -14.37
C ASN A 57 -1.03 -2.48 -14.39
N SER A 58 -0.28 -3.09 -15.31
CA SER A 58 1.19 -3.02 -15.36
C SER A 58 1.78 -1.59 -15.48
N ASN A 59 0.99 -0.63 -15.99
CA ASN A 59 1.40 0.77 -16.15
C ASN A 59 1.26 1.60 -14.87
N PHE A 60 0.85 0.97 -13.78
CA PHE A 60 0.61 1.60 -12.49
C PHE A 60 1.42 0.90 -11.39
N SER A 61 1.77 1.64 -10.34
CA SER A 61 2.38 1.07 -9.13
C SER A 61 1.48 1.29 -7.94
N ILE A 62 1.34 0.25 -7.13
CA ILE A 62 0.54 0.30 -5.89
C ILE A 62 1.18 1.29 -4.92
N THR A 63 0.42 2.29 -4.50
CA THR A 63 0.78 3.26 -3.45
C THR A 63 0.20 2.88 -2.11
N LYS A 64 -1.01 2.31 -2.09
CA LYS A 64 -1.71 1.94 -0.88
C LYS A 64 -2.56 0.68 -1.07
N ILE A 65 -2.65 -0.12 -0.01
CA ILE A 65 -3.56 -1.25 0.11
C ILE A 65 -4.31 -1.08 1.44
N LYS A 66 -5.63 -1.11 1.41
CA LYS A 66 -6.47 -0.96 2.61
C LYS A 66 -7.57 -2.01 2.62
N ILE A 67 -7.70 -2.73 3.74
CA ILE A 67 -8.84 -3.60 3.98
C ILE A 67 -10.04 -2.70 4.31
N LYS A 68 -11.15 -2.90 3.59
CA LYS A 68 -12.40 -2.16 3.75
C LYS A 68 -13.36 -2.88 4.68
N SER A 69 -13.45 -4.20 4.57
CA SER A 69 -14.28 -5.01 5.45
C SER A 69 -13.81 -6.45 5.51
N PHE A 70 -14.03 -7.06 6.66
CA PHE A 70 -13.98 -8.50 6.87
C PHE A 70 -15.42 -9.01 6.94
N ARG A 71 -15.75 -10.17 6.35
CA ARG A 71 -17.07 -10.78 6.56
C ARG A 71 -16.98 -12.28 6.85
N VAL A 72 -17.76 -12.72 7.83
CA VAL A 72 -17.98 -14.13 8.15
C VAL A 72 -19.46 -14.44 8.07
N ASP A 73 -19.84 -15.45 7.28
CA ASP A 73 -21.23 -15.90 7.12
C ASP A 73 -22.24 -14.77 6.89
N LYS A 74 -21.81 -13.76 6.09
CA LYS A 74 -22.53 -12.53 5.71
C LYS A 74 -22.58 -11.41 6.76
N LYS A 75 -22.03 -11.61 7.97
CA LYS A 75 -21.83 -10.53 8.95
C LYS A 75 -20.52 -9.81 8.68
N SER A 76 -20.52 -8.49 8.78
CA SER A 76 -19.33 -7.66 8.55
C SER A 76 -18.66 -7.28 9.86
N TYR A 77 -17.34 -7.16 9.83
CA TYR A 77 -16.47 -6.82 10.95
C TYR A 77 -15.48 -5.75 10.48
N GLU A 78 -15.18 -4.80 11.37
CA GLU A 78 -14.29 -3.67 11.07
C GLU A 78 -12.83 -3.99 11.34
N THR A 79 -12.56 -4.84 12.33
CA THR A 79 -11.21 -5.22 12.78
C THR A 79 -10.99 -6.73 12.66
N PHE A 80 -9.73 -7.14 12.54
CA PHE A 80 -9.37 -8.55 12.47
C PHE A 80 -9.68 -9.28 13.79
N GLU A 81 -9.48 -8.59 14.91
CA GLU A 81 -9.61 -9.10 16.27
C GLU A 81 -11.06 -9.50 16.63
N GLU A 82 -12.04 -8.96 15.91
CA GLU A 82 -13.46 -9.21 16.12
C GLU A 82 -14.02 -10.39 15.31
N ILE A 83 -13.22 -10.98 14.41
CA ILE A 83 -13.68 -11.99 13.47
C ILE A 83 -13.90 -13.33 14.19
N PRO A 84 -15.13 -13.88 14.22
CA PRO A 84 -15.40 -15.19 14.79
C PRO A 84 -15.07 -16.33 13.81
N SER A 85 -15.22 -17.57 14.27
CA SER A 85 -15.32 -18.70 13.34
C SER A 85 -16.62 -18.66 12.55
N GLY A 86 -16.62 -19.31 11.39
CA GLY A 86 -17.81 -19.49 10.57
C GLY A 86 -17.53 -20.38 9.37
N ASP A 87 -18.52 -20.59 8.50
CA ASP A 87 -18.38 -21.46 7.34
C ASP A 87 -17.63 -20.78 6.19
N THR A 88 -17.88 -19.49 5.99
CA THR A 88 -17.31 -18.70 4.90
C THR A 88 -16.70 -17.39 5.39
N PHE A 89 -15.57 -17.03 4.78
CA PHE A 89 -14.86 -15.78 5.01
C PHE A 89 -14.75 -14.99 3.71
N SER A 90 -14.91 -13.68 3.77
CA SER A 90 -14.61 -12.80 2.63
C SER A 90 -13.92 -11.53 3.07
N LEU A 91 -13.06 -11.03 2.20
CA LEU A 91 -12.29 -9.82 2.39
C LEU A 91 -12.60 -8.84 1.26
N GLU A 92 -12.86 -7.59 1.61
CA GLU A 92 -12.93 -6.48 0.64
C GLU A 92 -11.69 -5.60 0.79
N VAL A 93 -10.96 -5.39 -0.30
CA VAL A 93 -9.68 -4.69 -0.32
C VAL A 93 -9.71 -3.59 -1.37
N MET A 94 -9.25 -2.41 -0.96
CA MET A 94 -8.97 -1.28 -1.85
C MET A 94 -7.48 -1.22 -2.17
N PHE A 95 -7.17 -1.11 -3.46
CA PHE A 95 -5.84 -0.82 -3.97
C PHE A 95 -5.85 0.58 -4.59
N GLU A 96 -4.91 1.42 -4.17
CA GLU A 96 -4.62 2.69 -4.82
C GLU A 96 -3.31 2.54 -5.59
N PHE A 97 -3.29 3.08 -6.80
CA PHE A 97 -2.11 3.08 -7.65
C PHE A 97 -1.83 4.47 -8.18
N VAL A 98 -0.56 4.75 -8.45
CA VAL A 98 -0.12 5.93 -9.19
C VAL A 98 0.44 5.52 -10.55
N ASN A 99 0.17 6.33 -11.58
CA ASN A 99 0.69 6.09 -12.92
C ASN A 99 2.23 6.07 -12.94
N ASN A 100 2.83 5.04 -13.55
CA ASN A 100 4.29 4.88 -13.60
C ASN A 100 4.99 6.02 -14.34
N ARG A 101 4.36 6.58 -15.37
CA ARG A 101 4.90 7.73 -16.11
C ARG A 101 5.01 8.95 -15.20
N THR A 102 3.98 9.24 -14.42
CA THR A 102 3.98 10.33 -13.44
C THR A 102 5.11 10.15 -12.42
N GLN A 103 5.31 8.93 -11.91
CA GLN A 103 6.43 8.66 -10.98
C GLN A 103 7.80 8.90 -11.63
N ILE A 104 7.98 8.52 -12.89
CA ILE A 104 9.23 8.74 -13.61
C ILE A 104 9.47 10.25 -13.80
N GLU A 105 8.44 11.00 -14.19
CA GLU A 105 8.53 12.45 -14.39
C GLU A 105 8.90 13.18 -13.09
N VAL A 106 8.24 12.84 -11.97
CA VAL A 106 8.55 13.42 -10.66
C VAL A 106 9.95 13.00 -10.18
N LYS A 107 10.32 11.73 -10.35
CA LYS A 107 11.66 11.24 -10.00
C LYS A 107 12.76 11.96 -10.76
N ASN A 108 12.58 12.16 -12.07
CA ASN A 108 13.55 12.86 -12.92
C ASN A 108 13.69 14.34 -12.55
N LEU A 109 12.62 14.96 -12.04
CA LEU A 109 12.66 16.34 -11.56
C LEU A 109 13.51 16.43 -10.28
N LEU A 110 13.26 15.55 -9.31
CA LEU A 110 13.90 15.59 -7.99
C LEU A 110 15.32 15.01 -7.97
N SER A 111 15.64 14.08 -8.87
CA SER A 111 16.99 13.51 -8.99
C SER A 111 18.02 14.56 -9.39
N LYS A 112 17.62 15.61 -10.12
CA LYS A 112 18.48 16.76 -10.44
C LYS A 112 18.92 17.55 -9.20
N LEU A 113 18.16 17.41 -8.11
CA LEU A 113 18.42 18.03 -6.82
C LEU A 113 18.97 17.02 -5.80
N GLU A 114 19.27 15.78 -6.22
CA GLU A 114 19.69 14.68 -5.34
C GLU A 114 18.68 14.35 -4.23
N ILE A 115 17.38 14.58 -4.48
CA ILE A 115 16.29 14.28 -3.55
C ILE A 115 15.63 12.96 -3.93
N ASP A 116 15.61 12.02 -2.98
CA ASP A 116 14.88 10.76 -3.09
C ASP A 116 13.38 10.94 -2.77
N ILE A 117 12.57 10.05 -3.34
CA ILE A 117 11.12 10.01 -3.08
C ILE A 117 10.81 8.88 -2.09
N GLY A 118 10.02 9.19 -1.06
CA GLY A 118 9.48 8.25 -0.09
C GLY A 118 8.16 7.64 -0.53
N LYS A 119 7.07 8.36 -0.29
CA LYS A 119 5.70 7.97 -0.66
C LYS A 119 5.06 9.00 -1.59
N TYR A 120 4.07 8.54 -2.34
CA TYR A 120 3.15 9.38 -3.10
C TYR A 120 1.80 9.39 -2.38
N PHE A 121 1.19 10.57 -2.28
CA PHE A 121 -0.14 10.78 -1.70
C PHE A 121 -1.05 11.42 -2.74
N SER A 122 -2.25 10.88 -2.88
CA SER A 122 -3.32 11.45 -3.69
C SER A 122 -4.01 12.58 -2.93
N THR A 123 -4.35 13.68 -3.60
CA THR A 123 -5.18 14.74 -2.99
C THR A 123 -6.53 14.21 -2.49
N LYS A 124 -7.18 13.29 -3.24
CA LYS A 124 -8.42 12.62 -2.81
C LYS A 124 -8.27 11.89 -1.47
N TYR A 125 -7.12 11.24 -1.27
CA TYR A 125 -6.85 10.53 -0.02
C TYR A 125 -6.72 11.49 1.16
N LEU A 126 -6.07 12.64 0.94
CA LEU A 126 -5.91 13.67 1.96
C LEU A 126 -7.23 14.39 2.25
N GLU A 127 -8.06 14.66 1.25
CA GLU A 127 -9.40 15.24 1.40
C GLU A 127 -10.26 14.47 2.41
N LEU A 128 -10.25 13.12 2.35
CA LEU A 128 -10.99 12.28 3.31
C LEU A 128 -10.55 12.50 4.77
N ASN A 129 -9.28 12.82 5.00
CA ASN A 129 -8.75 13.10 6.33
C ASN A 129 -8.94 14.58 6.73
N VAL A 130 -8.90 15.50 5.77
CA VAL A 130 -9.13 16.96 5.94
C VAL A 130 -10.62 17.29 6.16
N LEU A 131 -11.54 16.49 5.62
CA LEU A 131 -12.98 16.72 5.79
C LEU A 131 -13.43 16.62 7.26
N ASN A 132 -12.66 15.92 8.11
CA ASN A 132 -12.96 15.78 9.53
C ASN A 132 -12.28 16.85 10.42
N GLU A 133 -11.20 17.47 9.94
CA GLU A 133 -10.40 18.47 10.65
C GLU A 133 -9.85 19.46 9.61
N LYS A 134 -10.08 20.79 9.75
CA LYS A 134 -9.60 21.84 8.81
C LYS A 134 -8.06 21.90 8.73
N LEU A 135 -7.42 20.89 8.16
CA LEU A 135 -5.99 20.73 8.00
C LEU A 135 -5.59 21.07 6.56
N ASP A 136 -4.38 21.60 6.38
CA ASP A 136 -3.77 21.68 5.05
C ASP A 136 -3.27 20.30 4.59
N GLU A 137 -3.02 20.16 3.28
CA GLU A 137 -2.63 18.90 2.67
C GLU A 137 -1.30 18.34 3.21
N CYS A 138 -0.34 19.20 3.55
CA CYS A 138 0.93 18.75 4.14
C CYS A 138 0.70 18.17 5.53
N THR A 139 -0.12 18.81 6.35
CA THR A 139 -0.48 18.31 7.68
C THR A 139 -1.28 17.01 7.59
N ALA A 140 -2.23 16.91 6.66
CA ALA A 140 -2.98 15.67 6.42
C ALA A 140 -2.08 14.53 5.93
N ALA A 141 -1.08 14.81 5.09
CA ALA A 141 -0.12 13.83 4.61
C ALA A 141 0.82 13.37 5.73
N ALA A 142 1.25 14.30 6.60
CA ALA A 142 2.03 13.97 7.79
C ALA A 142 1.22 13.08 8.73
N LYS A 143 -0.02 13.45 9.04
CA LYS A 143 -0.93 12.63 9.86
C LYS A 143 -1.09 11.24 9.28
N SER A 144 -1.34 11.13 7.97
CA SER A 144 -1.44 9.84 7.27
C SER A 144 -0.16 9.00 7.28
N LEU A 145 1.00 9.61 7.51
CA LEU A 145 2.28 8.91 7.60
C LEU A 145 2.56 8.39 9.02
N TYR A 146 2.15 9.15 10.04
CA TYR A 146 2.46 8.88 11.44
C TYR A 146 1.34 8.19 12.20
N ASP A 147 0.09 8.39 11.79
CA ASP A 147 -1.06 7.74 12.39
C ASP A 147 -1.17 6.30 11.88
N TYR A 148 -1.48 5.39 12.80
CA TYR A 148 -1.62 3.97 12.51
C TYR A 148 -3.06 3.66 12.05
N ASP A 149 -3.23 3.28 10.79
CA ASP A 149 -4.46 2.65 10.28
C ASP A 149 -4.29 1.12 10.37
N GLN A 150 -4.99 0.49 11.32
CA GLN A 150 -4.90 -0.96 11.57
C GLN A 150 -5.31 -1.82 10.37
N ASN A 151 -6.07 -1.25 9.43
CA ASN A 151 -6.53 -1.91 8.21
C ASN A 151 -5.67 -1.56 6.98
N GLU A 152 -4.61 -0.75 7.15
CA GLU A 152 -3.64 -0.48 6.09
C GLU A 152 -2.57 -1.57 6.04
N VAL A 153 -2.35 -2.12 4.84
CA VAL A 153 -1.41 -3.22 4.62
C VAL A 153 -0.06 -2.63 4.23
N PHE A 154 0.95 -2.84 5.07
CA PHE A 154 2.30 -2.36 4.82
C PHE A 154 3.04 -3.23 3.80
N LEU A 155 3.48 -2.60 2.72
CA LEU A 155 4.34 -3.23 1.72
C LEU A 155 5.80 -3.18 2.19
N ILE A 156 6.27 -4.27 2.80
CA ILE A 156 7.68 -4.41 3.15
C ILE A 156 8.42 -4.95 1.93
N SER A 157 9.34 -4.16 1.38
CA SER A 157 10.27 -4.67 0.37
C SER A 157 11.11 -5.78 1.00
N LYS A 158 10.99 -7.02 0.52
CA LYS A 158 12.02 -8.03 0.80
C LYS A 158 13.34 -7.44 0.30
N ASN A 159 14.31 -7.27 1.20
CA ASN A 159 15.68 -7.04 0.78
C ASN A 159 15.98 -8.14 -0.24
N LYS A 160 16.36 -7.76 -1.47
CA LYS A 160 16.91 -8.72 -2.42
C LYS A 160 18.26 -9.15 -1.85
N GLU A 161 18.25 -10.07 -0.90
CA GLU A 161 19.42 -10.90 -0.67
C GLU A 161 19.79 -11.45 -2.05
N LYS A 162 21.00 -11.15 -2.51
CA LYS A 162 21.48 -11.62 -3.80
C LYS A 162 21.26 -13.13 -3.81
N LYS A 163 20.41 -13.64 -4.70
CA LYS A 163 20.14 -15.08 -4.86
C LYS A 163 21.43 -15.85 -4.61
N SER A 164 21.44 -16.68 -3.58
CA SER A 164 22.60 -17.47 -3.18
C SER A 164 23.10 -18.27 -4.38
N PHE A 165 24.40 -18.57 -4.43
CA PHE A 165 24.99 -19.40 -5.48
C PHE A 165 24.17 -20.70 -5.71
N PHE A 166 23.63 -21.28 -4.64
CA PHE A 166 22.77 -22.46 -4.70
C PHE A 166 21.42 -22.20 -5.39
N GLU A 167 20.76 -21.07 -5.11
CA GLU A 167 19.49 -20.73 -5.78
C GLU A 167 19.67 -20.47 -7.28
N LYS A 168 20.84 -19.94 -7.67
CA LYS A 168 21.19 -19.82 -9.08
C LYS A 168 21.45 -21.19 -9.71
N LEU A 169 22.10 -22.10 -8.99
CA LEU A 169 22.42 -23.44 -9.45
C LEU A 169 21.14 -24.26 -9.77
N PHE A 170 20.12 -24.21 -8.92
CA PHE A 170 18.87 -24.94 -9.15
C PHE A 170 18.06 -24.44 -10.37
N HIS A 171 18.22 -23.18 -10.77
CA HIS A 171 17.63 -22.68 -12.02
C HIS A 171 18.27 -23.26 -13.29
N PHE A 172 19.47 -23.85 -13.20
CA PHE A 172 20.16 -24.48 -14.33
C PHE A 172 19.88 -25.98 -14.47
N PHE A 173 19.26 -26.61 -13.46
CA PHE A 173 18.96 -28.04 -13.43
C PHE A 173 17.45 -28.36 -13.40
N GLY A 174 16.62 -27.39 -13.80
CA GLY A 174 15.18 -27.55 -14.01
C GLY A 174 14.83 -27.66 -15.49
#